data_AF-A0A7C4SBK3-F1
#
_entry.id   AF-A0A7C4SBK3-F1
#
_cell.length_a   1.000
_cell.length_b   1.000
_cell.length_c   1.000
_cell.angle_alpha   90.00
_cell.angle_beta   90.00
_cell.angle_gamma   90.00
#
_symmetry.space_group_name_H-M   'P 1'
#
loop_
_entity.id
_entity.type
_entity.pdbx_description
1 polymer ?
#
loop_
_entity_poly.entity_id
_entity_poly.type
_entity_poly.pdbx_seq_one_letter_code
_entity_poly.pdbx_strand_id
1 'polypeptide(L)'
;MGVARYVKNEKDEVLDVILQSGIHIKPVYTQRDLEEVGFDPEKDLALPGQYPYTRGIHPLGYRSREWTTRQYTGFGTPKETNERFKLMISHG
;
A
#
# COMPACT_ATOMS: atom_id res chain seq x y z
N MET A 1 -15.50 5.62 -9.67
CA MET A 1 -14.70 5.33 -8.47
C MET A 1 -15.12 3.96 -7.97
N GLY A 2 -14.25 2.95 -8.03
CA GLY A 2 -14.62 1.58 -7.70
C GLY A 2 -14.79 1.45 -6.19
N VAL A 3 -15.99 1.10 -5.73
CA VAL A 3 -16.28 0.83 -4.32
C VAL A 3 -16.41 -0.67 -4.11
N ALA A 4 -16.13 -1.15 -2.89
CA ALA A 4 -16.34 -2.55 -2.55
C ALA A 4 -17.82 -2.94 -2.70
N ARG A 5 -18.08 -4.16 -3.14
CA ARG A 5 -19.43 -4.73 -3.23
C ARG A 5 -19.73 -5.50 -1.94
N TYR A 6 -20.85 -5.17 -1.32
CA TYR A 6 -21.35 -5.83 -0.12
C TYR A 6 -22.53 -6.72 -0.49
N VAL A 7 -22.40 -8.03 -0.22
CA VAL A 7 -23.51 -8.97 -0.35
C VAL A 7 -24.18 -9.05 1.03
N LYS A 8 -25.46 -8.71 1.08
CA LYS A 8 -26.23 -8.70 2.32
C LYS A 8 -27.41 -9.67 2.25
N ASN A 9 -27.83 -10.16 3.40
CA ASN A 9 -29.08 -10.92 3.52
C ASN A 9 -30.30 -10.01 3.70
N GLU A 10 -31.48 -10.63 3.81
CA GLU A 10 -32.76 -9.93 4.01
C GLU A 10 -32.84 -9.12 5.32
N LYS A 11 -31.97 -9.42 6.29
CA LYS A 11 -31.84 -8.72 7.58
C LYS A 11 -30.74 -7.64 7.56
N ASP A 12 -30.21 -7.32 6.39
CA ASP A 12 -29.12 -6.35 6.17
C ASP A 12 -27.76 -6.75 6.79
N GLU A 13 -27.59 -8.02 7.17
CA GLU A 13 -26.29 -8.53 7.63
C GLU A 13 -25.36 -8.74 6.44
N VAL A 14 -24.11 -8.29 6.58
CA VAL A 14 -23.09 -8.43 5.53
C VAL A 14 -22.57 -9.87 5.55
N LEU A 15 -22.80 -10.59 4.45
CA LEU A 15 -22.35 -11.96 4.26
C LEU A 15 -20.98 -12.03 3.58
N ASP A 16 -20.72 -11.13 2.63
CA ASP A 16 -19.49 -11.14 1.83
C ASP A 16 -19.12 -9.73 1.38
N VAL A 17 -17.81 -9.47 1.35
CA VAL A 17 -17.23 -8.20 0.95
C VAL A 17 -16.22 -8.46 -0.15
N ILE A 18 -16.52 -7.95 -1.34
CA ILE A 18 -15.70 -8.16 -2.54
C ILE A 18 -15.03 -6.83 -2.91
N LEU A 19 -13.70 -6.81 -2.87
CA LEU A 19 -12.91 -5.67 -3.33
C LEU A 19 -13.01 -5.50 -4.84
N GLN A 20 -12.63 -4.33 -5.35
CA GLN A 20 -12.57 -4.09 -6.79
C GLN A 20 -11.63 -5.07 -7.52
N SER A 21 -10.62 -5.59 -6.82
CA SER A 21 -9.72 -6.63 -7.33
C SER A 21 -10.37 -8.02 -7.47
N GLY A 22 -11.62 -8.21 -7.02
CA GLY A 22 -12.28 -9.51 -6.95
C GLY A 22 -11.90 -10.33 -5.72
N ILE A 23 -11.12 -9.76 -4.79
CA ILE A 23 -10.72 -10.44 -3.55
C ILE A 23 -11.88 -10.40 -2.55
N HIS A 24 -12.26 -11.57 -2.03
CA HIS A 24 -13.23 -11.74 -0.97
C HIS A 24 -12.57 -11.54 0.40
N ILE A 25 -13.21 -10.77 1.28
CA ILE A 25 -12.68 -10.42 2.60
C ILE A 25 -13.49 -11.10 3.69
N LYS A 26 -12.82 -11.95 4.50
CA LYS A 26 -13.41 -12.57 5.69
C LYS A 26 -13.61 -11.50 6.78
N PRO A 27 -14.63 -11.63 7.63
CA PRO A 27 -14.88 -10.67 8.72
C PRO A 27 -13.78 -10.67 9.80
N VAL A 28 -13.10 -11.81 10.00
CA VAL A 28 -12.00 -11.98 10.95
C VAL A 28 -10.97 -12.92 10.32
N TYR A 29 -9.68 -12.61 10.50
CA TYR A 29 -8.56 -13.47 10.12
C TYR A 29 -7.83 -13.93 11.40
N THR A 30 -7.39 -15.18 11.38
CA THR A 30 -6.74 -15.87 12.49
C THR A 30 -5.48 -16.59 12.00
N GLN A 31 -4.73 -17.20 12.92
CA GLN A 31 -3.56 -18.01 12.58
C GLN A 31 -3.90 -19.15 11.59
N ARG A 32 -5.11 -19.72 11.67
CA ARG A 32 -5.56 -20.81 10.79
C ARG A 32 -5.61 -20.38 9.33
N ASP A 33 -5.93 -19.12 9.06
CA ASP A 33 -5.96 -18.59 7.70
C ASP A 33 -4.56 -18.54 7.06
N LEU A 34 -3.50 -18.34 7.86
CA LEU A 34 -2.12 -18.43 7.40
C LEU A 34 -1.71 -19.88 7.14
N GLU A 35 -2.15 -20.81 7.99
CA GLU A 35 -1.92 -22.25 7.83
C GLU A 35 -2.64 -22.80 6.59
N GLU A 36 -3.89 -22.40 6.34
CA GLU A 36 -4.69 -22.80 5.17
C GLU A 36 -4.01 -22.45 3.84
N VAL A 37 -3.32 -21.31 3.78
CA VAL A 37 -2.60 -20.87 2.57
C VAL A 37 -1.14 -21.34 2.54
N GLY A 38 -0.69 -22.09 3.55
CA GLY A 38 0.68 -22.60 3.63
C GLY A 38 1.75 -21.52 3.78
N PHE A 39 1.41 -20.39 4.44
CA PHE A 39 2.33 -19.26 4.61
C PHE A 39 3.54 -19.63 5.48
N ASP A 40 4.73 -19.37 4.96
CA ASP A 40 6.01 -19.58 5.64
C ASP A 40 6.68 -18.22 5.91
N PRO A 41 6.73 -17.74 7.18
CA PRO A 41 7.30 -16.44 7.50
C PRO A 41 8.75 -16.25 7.04
N GLU A 42 9.57 -17.29 7.02
CA GLU A 42 10.97 -17.17 6.62
C GLU A 42 11.10 -17.00 5.09
N LYS A 43 10.22 -17.65 4.32
CA LYS A 43 10.25 -17.61 2.86
C LYS A 43 9.42 -16.49 2.24
N ASP A 44 8.23 -16.25 2.77
CA ASP A 44 7.25 -15.34 2.17
C ASP A 44 7.36 -13.92 2.72
N LEU A 45 7.82 -13.78 3.97
CA LEU A 45 7.97 -12.48 4.63
C LEU A 45 9.43 -12.03 4.68
N ALA A 46 10.32 -12.92 5.15
CA ALA A 46 11.75 -12.70 5.36
C ALA A 46 12.07 -11.47 6.24
N LEU A 47 13.36 -11.23 6.47
CA LEU A 47 13.85 -10.01 7.13
C LEU A 47 13.92 -8.84 6.13
N PRO A 48 13.79 -7.57 6.60
CA PRO A 48 13.95 -6.41 5.72
C PRO A 48 15.30 -6.42 4.99
N GLY A 49 15.30 -6.08 3.70
CA GLY A 49 16.48 -6.10 2.85
C GLY A 49 16.94 -7.49 2.39
N GLN A 50 16.13 -8.53 2.60
CA GLN A 50 16.37 -9.88 2.09
C GLN A 50 15.24 -10.31 1.16
N TYR A 51 15.54 -11.13 0.15
CA TYR A 51 14.54 -11.72 -0.74
C TYR A 51 13.49 -12.51 0.08
N PRO A 52 12.17 -12.43 -0.23
CA PRO A 52 11.53 -11.77 -1.39
C PRO A 52 11.24 -10.28 -1.22
N TYR A 53 11.83 -9.64 -0.20
CA TYR A 53 11.72 -8.20 0.08
C TYR A 53 10.32 -7.74 0.49
N THR A 54 9.47 -8.65 0.97
CA THR A 54 8.10 -8.35 1.41
C THR A 54 8.08 -7.28 2.51
N ARG A 55 9.08 -7.26 3.40
CA ARG A 55 9.24 -6.21 4.43
C ARG A 55 10.00 -4.96 3.95
N GLY A 56 10.34 -4.88 2.67
CA GLY A 56 11.06 -3.79 2.05
C GLY A 56 12.48 -4.17 1.59
N ILE A 57 12.97 -3.43 0.59
CA ILE A 57 14.28 -3.67 -0.06
C ILE A 57 15.50 -3.19 0.76
N HIS A 58 15.28 -2.44 1.84
CA HIS A 58 16.35 -1.85 2.65
C HIS A 58 16.30 -2.38 4.08
N PRO A 59 17.43 -2.88 4.65
CA PRO A 59 17.44 -3.44 6.01
C PRO A 59 16.97 -2.49 7.11
N LEU A 60 17.26 -1.20 6.97
CA LEU A 60 16.88 -0.17 7.95
C LEU A 60 15.64 0.65 7.52
N GLY A 61 15.14 0.45 6.29
CA GLY A 61 14.03 1.20 5.73
C GLY A 61 14.14 2.71 5.97
N TYR A 62 13.02 3.31 6.42
CA TYR A 62 12.92 4.74 6.67
C TYR A 62 13.64 5.23 7.94
N ARG A 63 14.22 4.32 8.74
CA ARG A 63 15.08 4.71 9.87
C ARG A 63 16.45 5.21 9.41
N SER A 64 16.89 4.80 8.22
CA SER A 64 18.14 5.26 7.60
C SER A 64 17.91 6.45 6.68
N ARG A 65 16.89 6.36 5.82
CA ARG A 65 16.53 7.41 4.88
C ARG A 65 15.03 7.41 4.62
N GLU A 66 14.39 8.55 4.83
CA GLU A 66 12.97 8.74 4.55
C GLU A 66 12.65 8.54 3.06
N TRP A 67 11.36 8.33 2.75
CA TRP A 67 10.92 8.32 1.36
C TRP A 67 11.17 9.69 0.72
N THR A 68 11.44 9.69 -0.58
CA THR A 68 11.62 10.96 -1.29
C THR A 68 10.27 11.64 -1.50
N THR A 69 10.07 12.82 -0.93
CA THR A 69 8.93 13.68 -1.27
C THR A 69 9.05 14.13 -2.72
N ARG A 70 8.12 13.69 -3.59
CA ARG A 70 8.07 14.05 -5.01
C ARG A 70 6.72 14.68 -5.33
N GLN A 71 6.61 15.98 -5.10
CA GLN A 71 5.41 16.72 -5.45
C GLN A 71 5.28 16.80 -6.98
N TYR A 72 4.16 16.31 -7.51
CA TYR A 72 3.79 16.54 -8.90
C TYR A 72 3.41 18.01 -9.07
N THR A 73 4.15 18.71 -9.91
CA THR A 73 4.04 20.15 -10.09
C THR A 73 4.58 20.54 -11.46
N GLY A 74 3.94 21.52 -12.06
CA GLY A 74 4.17 21.93 -13.45
C GLY A 74 2.90 22.59 -13.97
N PHE A 75 3.01 23.89 -14.27
CA PHE A 75 1.91 24.68 -14.81
C PHE A 75 2.50 25.86 -15.59
N GLY A 76 1.82 26.25 -16.67
CA GLY A 76 2.25 27.36 -17.52
C GLY A 76 3.52 27.03 -18.31
N THR A 77 4.42 28.00 -18.41
CA THR A 77 5.67 27.92 -19.18
C THR A 77 6.79 27.21 -18.42
N PRO A 78 7.85 26.75 -19.13
CA PRO A 78 9.02 26.17 -18.47
C PRO A 78 9.66 27.07 -17.42
N LYS A 79 9.63 28.41 -17.62
CA LYS A 79 10.18 29.38 -16.67
C LYS A 79 9.37 29.43 -15.37
N GLU A 80 8.05 29.54 -15.47
CA GLU A 80 7.15 29.57 -14.30
C GLU A 80 7.21 28.26 -13.51
N THR A 81 7.30 27.12 -14.21
CA THR A 81 7.52 25.82 -13.57
C THR A 81 8.88 25.75 -12.86
N ASN A 82 9.95 26.31 -13.43
CA ASN A 82 11.26 26.37 -12.76
C ASN A 82 11.23 27.23 -11.48
N GLU A 83 10.57 28.39 -11.54
CA GLU A 83 10.37 29.26 -10.38
C GLU A 83 9.60 28.54 -9.27
N ARG A 84 8.54 27.79 -9.64
CA ARG A 84 7.77 26.97 -8.70
C ARG A 84 8.62 25.85 -8.09
N PHE A 85 9.41 25.12 -8.88
CA PHE A 85 10.32 24.10 -8.37
C PHE A 85 11.29 24.65 -7.33
N LYS A 86 11.93 25.78 -7.61
CA LYS A 86 12.84 26.45 -6.66
C LYS A 86 12.14 26.82 -5.35
N LEU A 87 10.91 27.35 -5.45
CA LEU A 87 10.10 27.66 -4.27
C LEU A 87 9.79 26.41 -3.44
N MET A 88 9.40 25.29 -4.03
CA MET A 88 9.10 24.07 -3.25
C MET A 88 10.36 23.49 -2.61
N ILE A 89 11.48 23.44 -3.35
CA ILE A 89 12.75 22.96 -2.81
C ILE A 89 13.18 23.81 -1.60
N SER A 90 12.90 25.12 -1.59
CA SER A 90 13.20 25.97 -0.44
C SER A 90 12.28 25.75 0.77
N HIS A 91 11.16 25.05 0.61
CA HIS A 91 10.17 24.80 1.66
C HIS A 91 10.10 23.33 2.13
N GLY A 92 10.87 22.42 1.51
CA GLY A 92 10.99 21.00 1.90
C GLY A 92 9.99 20.09 1.21
#